data_AF-A0A842MQR0-F1
#
_entry.id   AF-A0A842MQR0-F1
#
_cell.length_a   1.000
_cell.length_b   1.000
_cell.length_c   1.000
_cell.angle_alpha   90.00
_cell.angle_beta   90.00
_cell.angle_gamma   90.00
#
_symmetry.space_group_name_H-M   'P 1'
#
loop_
_entity.id
_entity.type
_entity.pdbx_description
1 polymer ?
#
loop_
_entity_poly.entity_id
_entity_poly.type
_entity_poly.pdbx_seq_one_letter_code
_entity_poly.pdbx_strand_id
1 'polypeptide(L)'
;MVSKDQSIGGVIFIVCLLIAILYVVTLFYPQWIVDLGWAKSTSTVQFWVVAIPVFIAFIAIMAIGAWIGWTMATTPPPKPIEEITSELEEEAKKEEAAEESAKEKKGKASK
;
A
#
# COMPACT_ATOMS: atom_id res chain seq x y z
N MET A 1 5.13 -26.17 22.66
CA MET A 1 4.62 -26.25 21.28
C MET A 1 4.61 -24.81 20.78
N VAL A 2 5.60 -24.40 19.98
CA VAL A 2 5.64 -23.02 19.47
C VAL A 2 4.46 -22.86 18.51
N SER A 3 3.63 -21.85 18.73
CA SER A 3 2.54 -21.52 17.80
C SER A 3 3.13 -21.34 16.40
N LYS A 4 2.43 -21.83 15.37
CA LYS A 4 2.85 -21.65 13.97
C LYS A 4 3.13 -20.18 13.65
N ASP A 5 2.34 -19.28 14.22
CA ASP A 5 2.49 -17.83 14.05
C ASP A 5 3.75 -17.28 14.74
N GLN A 6 4.11 -17.82 15.91
CA GLN A 6 5.33 -17.44 16.62
C GLN A 6 6.58 -17.96 15.89
N SER A 7 6.51 -19.15 15.28
CA SER A 7 7.58 -19.67 14.43
C SER A 7 7.81 -18.78 13.21
N ILE A 8 6.73 -18.34 12.54
CA ILE A 8 6.81 -17.45 11.38
C ILE A 8 7.40 -16.10 11.78
N GLY A 9 6.91 -15.49 12.85
CA GLY A 9 7.44 -14.23 13.36
C GLY A 9 8.92 -14.33 13.76
N GLY A 10 9.31 -15.43 14.41
CA GLY A 10 10.71 -15.70 14.77
C GLY A 10 11.63 -15.84 13.57
N VAL A 11 11.20 -16.56 12.52
CA VAL A 11 11.98 -16.70 11.28
C VAL A 11 12.17 -15.34 10.58
N ILE A 12 11.10 -14.55 10.46
CA ILE A 12 11.17 -13.22 9.85
C ILE A 12 12.14 -12.32 10.64
N PHE A 13 12.05 -12.32 11.97
CA PHE A 13 12.94 -11.55 12.82
C PHE A 13 14.40 -11.93 12.62
N ILE A 14 14.71 -13.23 12.60
CA ILE A 14 16.08 -13.72 12.37
C ILE A 14 16.58 -13.30 11.00
N VAL A 15 15.76 -13.43 9.95
CA VAL A 15 16.15 -13.01 8.59
C VAL A 15 16.43 -11.50 8.54
N CYS A 16 15.57 -10.67 9.11
CA CYS A 16 15.79 -9.23 9.17
C CYS A 16 17.06 -8.87 9.97
N LEU A 17 17.28 -9.53 11.10
CA LEU A 17 18.47 -9.32 11.92
C LEU A 17 19.75 -9.70 11.16
N LEU A 18 19.75 -10.84 10.48
CA LEU A 18 20.87 -11.28 9.65
C LEU A 18 21.15 -10.30 8.52
N ILE A 19 20.12 -9.84 7.80
CA ILE A 19 20.27 -8.83 6.74
C ILE A 19 20.85 -7.53 7.31
N ALA A 20 20.37 -7.07 8.47
CA ALA A 20 20.88 -5.86 9.11
C ALA A 20 22.36 -5.99 9.48
N ILE A 21 22.76 -7.13 10.06
CA ILE A 21 24.16 -7.41 10.39
C ILE A 21 25.00 -7.45 9.12
N LEU A 22 24.57 -8.19 8.09
CA LEU A 22 25.26 -8.28 6.80
C LEU A 22 25.42 -6.91 6.14
N TYR A 23 24.39 -6.05 6.20
CA TYR A 23 24.45 -4.69 5.68
C TYR A 23 25.52 -3.87 6.40
N VAL A 24 25.51 -3.84 7.73
CA VAL A 24 26.50 -3.09 8.53
C VAL A 24 27.91 -3.61 8.29
N VAL A 25 28.11 -4.92 8.35
CA VAL A 25 29.42 -5.55 8.11
C VAL A 25 29.94 -5.21 6.70
N THR A 26 29.10 -5.33 5.68
CA THR A 26 29.51 -5.03 4.29
C THR A 26 29.78 -3.55 4.08
N LEU A 27 29.03 -2.67 4.75
CA LEU A 27 29.21 -1.22 4.63
C LEU A 27 30.56 -0.76 5.22
N PHE A 28 30.90 -1.22 6.43
CA PHE A 28 32.11 -0.82 7.15
C PHE A 28 33.34 -1.68 6.84
N TYR A 29 33.15 -2.93 6.42
CA TYR A 29 34.20 -3.87 6.08
C TYR A 29 33.87 -4.61 4.77
N PRO A 30 33.93 -3.93 3.61
CA PRO A 30 33.62 -4.56 2.31
C PRO A 30 34.70 -5.55 1.82
N GLN A 31 35.88 -5.59 2.45
CA GLN A 31 37.02 -6.41 2.01
C GLN A 31 36.66 -7.88 1.90
N TRP A 32 35.86 -8.40 2.83
CA TRP A 32 35.46 -9.81 2.82
C TRP A 32 34.75 -10.24 1.53
N ILE A 33 33.97 -9.36 0.87
CA ILE A 33 33.32 -9.67 -0.43
C ILE A 33 34.35 -9.73 -1.56
N VAL A 34 35.37 -8.88 -1.50
CA VAL A 34 36.45 -8.84 -2.49
C VAL A 34 37.37 -10.05 -2.32
N ASP A 35 37.71 -10.41 -1.09
CA ASP A 35 38.53 -11.59 -0.76
C ASP A 35 37.83 -12.89 -1.16
N LEU A 36 36.50 -12.94 -1.06
CA LEU A 36 35.68 -14.06 -1.56
C LEU A 36 35.64 -14.13 -3.10
N GLY A 37 36.14 -13.11 -3.82
CA GLY A 37 36.13 -13.03 -5.28
C GLY A 37 34.80 -12.60 -5.90
N TRP A 38 33.83 -12.16 -5.07
CA TRP A 38 32.49 -11.75 -5.52
C TRP A 38 32.46 -10.32 -6.06
N ALA A 39 33.47 -9.51 -5.75
CA ALA A 39 33.64 -8.17 -6.30
C ALA A 39 35.10 -7.85 -6.57
N LYS A 40 35.36 -7.01 -7.59
CA LYS A 40 36.71 -6.56 -7.95
C LYS A 40 37.19 -5.33 -7.18
N SER A 41 36.29 -4.57 -6.58
CA SER A 41 36.62 -3.30 -5.93
C SER A 41 35.69 -3.03 -4.74
N THR A 42 36.31 -2.60 -3.64
CA THR A 42 35.66 -2.31 -2.36
C THR A 42 34.73 -1.11 -2.47
N SER A 43 35.16 -0.09 -3.23
CA SER A 43 34.38 1.12 -3.48
C SER A 43 33.11 0.82 -4.26
N THR A 44 33.17 -0.12 -5.21
CA THR A 44 32.00 -0.55 -5.97
C THR A 44 30.99 -1.24 -5.07
N VAL A 45 31.44 -2.14 -4.19
CA VAL A 45 30.57 -2.82 -3.22
C VAL A 45 29.86 -1.81 -2.33
N GLN A 46 30.60 -0.88 -1.71
CA GLN A 46 30.01 0.12 -0.82
C GLN A 46 29.01 1.02 -1.55
N PHE A 47 29.33 1.45 -2.77
CA PHE A 47 28.42 2.24 -3.58
C PHE A 47 27.08 1.50 -3.80
N TRP A 48 27.12 0.25 -4.24
CA TRP A 48 25.89 -0.51 -4.52
C TRP A 48 25.10 -0.87 -3.26
N VAL A 49 25.78 -1.16 -2.14
CA VAL A 49 25.14 -1.43 -0.85
C VAL A 49 24.31 -0.23 -0.36
N VAL A 50 24.76 0.99 -0.63
CA VAL A 50 24.00 2.21 -0.29
C VAL A 50 23.02 2.60 -1.39
N ALA A 51 23.43 2.51 -2.66
CA ALA A 51 22.63 2.95 -3.79
C ALA A 51 21.33 2.16 -3.93
N ILE A 52 21.34 0.84 -3.69
CA ILE A 52 20.14 0.00 -3.87
C ILE A 52 19.03 0.39 -2.87
N PRO A 53 19.25 0.40 -1.53
CA PRO A 53 18.20 0.81 -0.59
C PRO A 53 17.69 2.23 -0.84
N VAL A 54 18.60 3.17 -1.11
CA VAL A 54 18.24 4.57 -1.37
C VAL A 54 17.42 4.68 -2.65
N PHE A 55 17.80 3.97 -3.71
CA PHE A 55 17.06 3.93 -4.96
C PHE A 55 15.65 3.36 -4.78
N ILE A 56 15.51 2.24 -4.06
CA ILE A 56 14.19 1.64 -3.79
C ILE A 56 13.31 2.60 -2.99
N ALA A 57 13.84 3.23 -1.94
CA ALA A 57 13.12 4.23 -1.15
C ALA A 57 12.69 5.43 -2.01
N PHE A 58 13.59 5.93 -2.86
CA PHE A 58 13.29 7.04 -3.76
C PHE A 58 12.20 6.70 -4.78
N ILE A 59 12.27 5.52 -5.41
CA ILE A 59 11.27 5.05 -6.36
C ILE A 59 9.91 4.85 -5.68
N ALA A 60 9.87 4.35 -4.45
CA ALA A 60 8.62 4.23 -3.69
C ALA A 60 7.97 5.61 -3.46
N ILE A 61 8.75 6.63 -3.09
CA ILE A 61 8.26 8.01 -2.92
C ILE A 61 7.75 8.57 -4.26
N MET A 62 8.52 8.38 -5.34
CA MET A 62 8.12 8.82 -6.68
C MET A 62 6.85 8.12 -7.17
N ALA A 63 6.68 6.83 -6.89
CA ALA A 63 5.47 6.10 -7.24
C ALA A 63 4.24 6.64 -6.52
N ILE A 64 4.36 7.00 -5.23
CA ILE A 64 3.28 7.65 -4.48
C ILE A 64 2.94 9.01 -5.08
N GLY A 65 3.94 9.85 -5.36
CA GLY A 65 3.73 11.16 -5.99
C GLY A 65 3.08 11.06 -7.37
N ALA A 66 3.54 10.10 -8.19
CA ALA A 66 2.96 9.82 -9.49
C ALA A 66 1.51 9.33 -9.39
N TRP A 67 1.19 8.48 -8.41
CA TRP A 67 -0.18 8.02 -8.18
C TRP A 67 -1.11 9.16 -7.77
N ILE A 68 -0.68 10.03 -6.85
CA ILE A 68 -1.46 11.21 -6.44
C ILE A 68 -1.67 12.15 -7.63
N GLY A 69 -0.60 12.46 -8.37
CA GLY A 69 -0.68 13.28 -9.58
C GLY A 69 -1.62 12.69 -10.63
N TRP A 70 -1.58 11.37 -10.82
CA TRP A 70 -2.48 10.65 -11.72
C TRP A 70 -3.94 10.78 -11.28
N THR A 71 -4.23 10.63 -9.99
CA THR A 71 -5.61 10.80 -9.49
C THR A 71 -6.09 12.23 -9.70
N MET A 72 -5.30 13.26 -9.38
CA MET A 72 -5.72 14.66 -9.62
C MET A 72 -5.91 14.99 -11.10
N ALA A 73 -5.09 14.43 -11.99
CA ALA A 73 -5.20 14.64 -13.43
C ALA A 73 -6.43 13.95 -14.04
N THR A 74 -6.86 12.82 -13.46
CA THR A 74 -7.96 12.00 -13.97
C THR A 74 -9.26 12.19 -13.20
N THR A 75 -9.25 12.86 -12.04
CA THR A 75 -10.46 13.28 -11.33
C THR A 75 -10.94 14.61 -11.93
N PRO A 76 -12.08 14.63 -12.65
CA PRO A 76 -12.72 15.88 -13.00
C PRO A 76 -13.04 16.64 -11.70
N PRO A 77 -12.93 17.98 -11.69
CA PRO A 77 -13.24 18.78 -10.52
C PRO A 77 -14.62 18.38 -9.99
N PRO A 78 -14.76 18.15 -8.67
CA PRO A 78 -16.01 17.70 -8.07
C PRO A 78 -17.13 18.62 -8.54
N LYS A 79 -18.20 18.03 -9.08
CA LYS A 79 -19.37 18.78 -9.52
C LYS A 79 -19.91 19.63 -8.36
N PRO A 80 -20.45 20.84 -8.63
CA PRO A 80 -21.05 21.68 -7.60
C PRO A 80 -22.06 20.90 -6.77
N ILE A 81 -22.02 21.11 -5.45
CA ILE A 81 -22.73 20.34 -4.43
C ILE A 81 -24.26 20.35 -4.66
N GLU A 82 -24.78 21.40 -5.31
CA GLU A 82 -26.21 21.59 -5.58
C GLU A 82 -26.82 20.49 -6.45
N GLU A 83 -26.15 20.03 -7.52
CA GLU A 83 -26.69 18.98 -8.41
C GLU A 83 -26.69 17.60 -7.73
N ILE A 84 -25.68 17.33 -6.89
CA ILE A 84 -25.54 16.07 -6.16
C ILE A 84 -26.61 15.97 -5.07
N THR A 85 -26.89 17.06 -4.34
CA THR A 85 -27.98 17.08 -3.34
C THR A 85 -29.35 16.88 -3.97
N SER A 86 -29.61 17.46 -5.14
CA SER A 86 -30.90 17.27 -5.83
C SER A 86 -31.08 15.84 -6.34
N GLU A 87 -30.04 15.20 -6.89
CA GLU A 87 -30.13 13.82 -7.37
C GLU A 87 -30.28 12.81 -6.20
N LEU A 88 -29.58 13.03 -5.08
CA LEU A 88 -29.73 12.19 -3.87
C LEU A 88 -31.10 12.35 -3.19
N GLU A 89 -31.67 13.56 -3.14
CA GLU A 89 -33.03 13.76 -2.63
C GLU A 89 -34.09 13.13 -3.54
N GLU A 90 -33.88 13.13 -4.86
CA GLU A 90 -34.82 12.53 -5.82
C GLU A 90 -34.78 10.99 -5.77
N GLU A 91 -33.59 10.40 -5.63
CA GLU A 91 -33.40 8.95 -5.41
C GLU A 91 -33.97 8.50 -4.05
N ALA A 92 -33.70 9.25 -2.97
CA ALA A 92 -34.24 8.95 -1.64
C ALA A 92 -35.78 9.00 -1.62
N LYS A 93 -36.40 9.99 -2.29
CA LYS A 93 -37.86 10.06 -2.42
C LYS A 93 -38.45 8.91 -3.25
N LYS A 94 -37.74 8.43 -4.27
CA LYS A 94 -38.16 7.26 -5.04
C LYS A 94 -38.10 5.96 -4.22
N GLU A 95 -37.06 5.79 -3.40
CA GLU A 95 -36.93 4.64 -2.52
C GLU A 95 -38.01 4.63 -1.43
N GLU A 96 -38.29 5.77 -0.78
CA GLU A 96 -39.37 5.87 0.21
C GLU A 96 -40.75 5.60 -0.39
N ALA A 97 -41.04 6.14 -1.59
CA ALA A 97 -42.30 5.89 -2.29
C ALA A 97 -42.47 4.41 -2.70
N ALA A 98 -41.37 3.73 -3.03
CA ALA A 98 -41.37 2.30 -3.36
C ALA A 98 -41.59 1.42 -2.10
N GLU A 99 -41.03 1.80 -0.96
CA GLU A 99 -41.22 1.09 0.32
C GLU A 99 -42.65 1.25 0.87
N GLU A 100 -43.23 2.46 0.77
CA GLU A 100 -44.58 2.74 1.25
C GLU A 100 -45.64 2.00 0.43
N SER A 101 -45.48 1.98 -0.90
CA SER A 101 -46.36 1.23 -1.80
C SER A 101 -46.19 -0.30 -1.70
N ALA A 102 -45.03 -0.79 -1.25
CA ALA A 102 -44.83 -2.20 -0.90
C ALA A 102 -45.48 -2.59 0.45
N LYS A 103 -45.48 -1.68 1.44
CA LYS A 103 -46.18 -1.88 2.73
C LYS A 103 -47.70 -1.85 2.59
N GLU A 104 -48.25 -0.97 1.75
CA GLU A 104 -49.70 -0.90 1.53
C GLU A 104 -50.25 -2.16 0.81
N LYS A 105 -49.49 -2.71 -0.15
CA LYS A 105 -49.85 -3.97 -0.83
C LYS A 105 -49.82 -5.20 0.10
N LYS A 106 -48.91 -5.25 1.07
CA LYS A 106 -48.89 -6.32 2.09
C LYS A 106 -49.99 -6.18 3.14
N GLY A 107 -50.41 -4.95 3.48
CA GLY A 107 -51.50 -4.69 4.41
C GLY A 107 -52.89 -5.06 3.86
N LYS A 108 -53.13 -4.89 2.56
CA LYS A 108 -54.40 -5.25 1.90
C LYS A 108 -54.55 -6.74 1.55
N ALA A 109 -53.46 -7.51 1.51
CA ALA A 109 -53.50 -8.95 1.23
C ALA A 109 -53.72 -9.83 2.49
N SER A 110 -53.66 -9.23 3.69
CA SER A 110 -53.79 -9.92 4.98
C SER A 110 -55.14 -9.65 5.68
N LYS A 111 -56.11 -9.05 5.00
CA LYS A 111 -57.46 -8.79 5.48
C LYS A 111 -58.48 -9.43 4.55
#